data_AF-A0AAU2G422-F1
#
_entry.id   AF-A0AAU2G422-F1
#
_cell.length_a   1.000
_cell.length_b   1.000
_cell.length_c   1.000
_cell.angle_alpha   90.00
_cell.angle_beta   90.00
_cell.angle_gamma   90.00
#
_symmetry.space_group_name_H-M   'P 1'
#
loop_
_entity.id
_entity.type
_entity.pdbx_description
1 polymer ?
#
loop_
_entity_poly.entity_id
_entity_poly.type
_entity_poly.pdbx_seq_one_letter_code
_entity_poly.pdbx_strand_id
1 'polypeptide(L)'
;MPQSPRTGRDGDVLAVVSQSGPTVSFFDAACDRHLGEVHVPAEPHELCFDATQRLLWCTLTYHSGYYHANGGRRTELAVIDPDTRRVVEFVDLAPEHGPHGLALDALRGRLYVSVEGAADRPGGVVVIDTATRRPLGRIDTDAPGPHWFAIDPAGRTGYATNKEAPFVSVVDLERGNLTAKVEVPGSEGLAVSADGAHAFVAAPYGNFSASTGERPATGLRVIDASTASVVDTLPTEDIVLPVHLTSTGKLLAGELRMAADPGSQLGRHAPGRLTVFAADTRKQLGEVEVGLFPLTITSSPDGRLAYVSCVVSSTVDIVDLETLDRLARLDIAKLGEPGAHGLAYVPRPA
;
A
#
# COMPACT_ATOMS: atom_id res chain seq x y z
N MET A 1 8.46 -17.61 -30.35
CA MET A 1 8.56 -17.72 -28.89
C MET A 1 7.69 -16.63 -28.29
N PRO A 2 6.95 -16.88 -27.19
CA PRO A 2 6.23 -15.81 -26.51
C PRO A 2 7.24 -14.72 -26.11
N GLN A 3 6.84 -13.46 -26.31
CA GLN A 3 7.64 -12.30 -25.93
C GLN A 3 7.78 -12.27 -24.41
N SER A 4 8.98 -12.01 -23.89
CA SER A 4 9.21 -11.94 -22.44
C SER A 4 8.23 -10.95 -21.80
N PRO A 5 7.62 -11.27 -20.65
CA PRO A 5 6.72 -10.34 -19.95
C PRO A 5 7.45 -9.08 -19.44
N ARG A 6 8.78 -9.04 -19.55
CA ARG A 6 9.62 -7.88 -19.22
C ARG A 6 9.90 -6.95 -20.40
N THR A 7 9.46 -7.31 -21.60
CA THR A 7 9.81 -6.52 -22.79
C THR A 7 9.32 -5.07 -22.67
N GLY A 8 10.14 -4.12 -23.13
CA GLY A 8 9.79 -2.69 -23.12
C GLY A 8 10.11 -1.95 -21.81
N ARG A 9 10.73 -2.60 -20.83
CA ARG A 9 11.03 -2.03 -19.50
C ARG A 9 12.48 -1.55 -19.33
N ASP A 10 13.25 -1.49 -20.42
CA ASP A 10 14.65 -1.04 -20.35
C ASP A 10 14.71 0.41 -19.83
N GLY A 11 15.35 0.59 -18.67
CA GLY A 11 15.46 1.88 -17.97
C GLY A 11 14.39 2.12 -16.92
N ASP A 12 13.35 1.28 -16.85
CA ASP A 12 12.35 1.35 -15.78
C ASP A 12 12.94 0.78 -14.48
N VAL A 13 12.46 1.29 -13.34
CA VAL A 13 13.00 0.98 -12.02
C VAL A 13 11.88 0.58 -11.06
N LEU A 14 12.13 -0.43 -10.24
CA LEU A 14 11.34 -0.72 -9.05
C LEU A 14 12.06 -0.15 -7.82
N ALA A 15 11.40 0.74 -7.10
CA ALA A 15 11.83 1.20 -5.79
C ALA A 15 11.18 0.37 -4.69
N VAL A 16 11.95 -0.04 -3.70
CA VAL A 16 11.53 -0.93 -2.61
C VAL A 16 12.03 -0.38 -1.28
N VAL A 17 11.11 -0.22 -0.33
CA VAL A 17 11.46 0.11 1.05
C VAL A 17 11.99 -1.12 1.78
N SER A 18 13.08 -0.90 2.53
CA SER A 18 13.47 -1.74 3.65
C SER A 18 13.23 -0.99 4.96
N GLN A 19 12.19 -1.38 5.69
CA GLN A 19 11.74 -0.80 6.94
C GLN A 19 12.82 -0.89 8.03
N SER A 20 13.38 -2.09 8.23
CA SER A 20 14.44 -2.34 9.21
C SER A 20 15.83 -2.02 8.67
N GLY A 21 16.01 -1.99 7.34
CA GLY A 21 17.25 -1.62 6.65
C GLY A 21 17.52 -0.11 6.55
N PRO A 22 16.73 0.72 7.23
CA PRO A 22 16.13 1.96 6.72
C PRO A 22 16.67 2.50 5.38
N THR A 23 16.27 1.85 4.29
CA THR A 23 16.65 2.22 2.93
C THR A 23 15.48 2.21 1.97
N VAL A 24 15.63 2.94 0.86
CA VAL A 24 14.90 2.72 -0.38
C VAL A 24 15.88 2.18 -1.42
N SER A 25 15.76 0.90 -1.77
CA SER A 25 16.59 0.23 -2.76
C SER A 25 15.94 0.29 -4.14
N PHE A 26 16.76 0.36 -5.19
CA PHE A 26 16.32 0.49 -6.58
C PHE A 26 16.77 -0.71 -7.39
N PHE A 27 15.86 -1.29 -8.17
CA PHE A 27 16.11 -2.46 -9.02
C PHE A 27 15.71 -2.18 -10.46
N ASP A 28 16.52 -2.66 -11.40
CA ASP A 28 16.25 -2.61 -12.83
C ASP A 28 15.03 -3.47 -13.17
N ALA A 29 13.94 -2.89 -13.66
CA ALA A 29 12.71 -3.64 -13.90
C ALA A 29 12.81 -4.63 -15.07
N ALA A 30 13.80 -4.47 -15.96
CA ALA A 30 14.02 -5.37 -17.09
C ALA A 30 14.80 -6.63 -16.71
N CYS A 31 15.67 -6.55 -15.69
CA CYS A 31 16.60 -7.65 -15.37
C CYS A 31 16.85 -7.91 -13.88
N ASP A 32 16.12 -7.25 -12.98
CA ASP A 32 16.19 -7.42 -11.51
C ASP A 32 17.51 -7.01 -10.85
N ARG A 33 18.43 -6.42 -11.60
CA ARG A 33 19.72 -5.98 -11.09
C ARG A 33 19.53 -4.84 -10.07
N HIS A 34 20.13 -4.99 -8.89
CA HIS A 34 20.21 -3.90 -7.91
C HIS A 34 21.03 -2.74 -8.47
N LEU A 35 20.45 -1.54 -8.44
CA LEU A 35 21.03 -0.31 -8.98
C LEU A 35 21.64 0.58 -7.90
N GLY A 36 21.37 0.30 -6.63
CA GLY A 36 21.80 1.08 -5.47
C GLY A 36 20.61 1.48 -4.60
N GLU A 37 20.88 2.24 -3.56
CA GLU A 37 19.90 2.57 -2.52
C GLU A 37 20.12 3.98 -1.95
N VAL A 38 19.09 4.49 -1.30
CA VAL A 38 19.11 5.72 -0.51
C VAL A 38 18.85 5.37 0.94
N HIS A 39 19.69 5.86 1.84
CA HIS A 39 19.42 5.77 3.27
C HIS A 39 18.43 6.85 3.68
N VAL A 40 17.45 6.47 4.48
CA VAL A 40 16.44 7.34 5.06
C VAL A 40 16.43 7.16 6.58
N PRO A 41 15.74 8.00 7.36
CA PRO A 41 15.53 7.73 8.78
C PRO A 41 14.84 6.39 9.01
N ALA A 42 14.95 5.88 10.24
CA ALA A 42 14.31 4.63 10.66
C ALA A 42 12.82 4.57 10.28
N GLU A 43 12.35 3.34 10.01
CA GLU A 43 10.94 3.03 9.74
C GLU A 43 10.34 3.73 8.50
N PRO A 44 11.01 3.70 7.32
CA PRO A 44 10.30 3.97 6.08
C PRO A 44 9.20 2.93 5.87
N HIS A 45 8.02 3.36 5.43
CA HIS A 45 6.86 2.48 5.26
C HIS A 45 6.43 2.42 3.79
N GLU A 46 5.75 3.45 3.31
CA GLU A 46 5.12 3.45 1.99
C GLU A 46 5.83 4.32 0.97
N LEU A 47 5.59 4.00 -0.30
CA LEU A 47 6.11 4.73 -1.44
C LEU A 47 4.99 5.19 -2.37
N CYS A 48 5.13 6.39 -2.93
CA CYS A 48 4.28 6.88 -4.01
C CYS A 48 5.13 7.65 -5.02
N PHE A 49 5.11 7.23 -6.28
CA PHE A 49 5.83 7.93 -7.35
C PHE A 49 4.94 9.00 -7.99
N ASP A 50 5.40 10.25 -7.96
CA ASP A 50 4.83 11.37 -8.69
C ASP A 50 5.55 11.55 -10.03
N ALA A 51 4.90 11.09 -11.11
CA ALA A 51 5.43 11.21 -12.45
C ALA A 51 5.48 12.65 -12.98
N THR A 52 4.69 13.57 -12.42
CA THR A 52 4.62 14.98 -12.85
C THR A 52 5.85 15.74 -12.39
N GLN A 53 6.25 15.53 -11.14
CA GLN A 53 7.46 16.13 -10.57
C GLN A 53 8.69 15.22 -10.72
N ARG A 54 8.48 13.96 -11.10
CA ARG A 54 9.48 12.87 -11.13
C ARG A 54 10.15 12.68 -9.76
N LEU A 55 9.34 12.59 -8.72
CA LEU A 55 9.77 12.42 -7.33
C LEU A 55 9.12 11.20 -6.70
N LEU A 56 9.86 10.55 -5.81
CA LEU A 56 9.37 9.45 -5.00
C LEU A 56 9.12 9.95 -3.57
N TRP A 57 7.87 9.87 -3.14
CA TRP A 57 7.45 10.18 -1.77
C TRP A 57 7.55 8.93 -0.92
N CYS A 58 8.15 9.05 0.26
CA CYS A 58 8.26 7.96 1.23
C CYS A 58 7.77 8.40 2.61
N THR A 59 6.86 7.64 3.20
CA THR A 59 6.42 7.90 4.59
C THR A 59 7.44 7.41 5.60
N LEU A 60 7.74 8.23 6.61
CA LEU A 60 8.55 7.86 7.76
C LEU A 60 7.63 7.83 8.98
N THR A 61 7.23 6.64 9.42
CA THR A 61 6.06 6.51 10.28
C THR A 61 6.41 6.51 11.77
N TYR A 62 7.50 5.84 12.15
CA TYR A 62 7.88 5.63 13.54
C TYR A 62 9.36 5.92 13.79
N HIS A 63 9.80 6.00 15.04
CA HIS A 63 11.22 6.23 15.35
C HIS A 63 12.06 4.95 15.37
N SER A 64 11.42 3.80 15.57
CA SER A 64 12.06 2.49 15.69
C SER A 64 11.02 1.38 15.67
N GLY A 65 11.47 0.15 15.45
CA GLY A 65 10.66 -1.06 15.58
C GLY A 65 10.51 -1.78 14.26
N TYR A 66 9.37 -2.45 14.12
CA TYR A 66 8.83 -3.07 12.92
C TYR A 66 7.36 -3.37 13.19
N TYR A 67 6.61 -3.77 12.16
CA TYR A 67 5.17 -4.09 12.21
C TYR A 67 4.65 -4.59 13.58
N HIS A 68 3.69 -3.87 14.18
CA HIS A 68 3.11 -4.09 15.53
C HIS A 68 4.04 -3.92 16.76
N ALA A 69 5.33 -3.67 16.56
CA ALA A 69 6.35 -3.47 17.58
C ALA A 69 7.01 -2.08 17.50
N ASN A 70 6.27 -1.09 16.97
CA ASN A 70 6.78 0.24 16.68
C ASN A 70 6.90 1.13 17.93
N GLY A 71 7.92 1.98 17.95
CA GLY A 71 8.23 2.91 19.03
C GLY A 71 8.31 4.35 18.54
N GLY A 72 7.52 5.23 19.18
CA GLY A 72 7.42 6.65 18.84
C GLY A 72 6.75 6.90 17.49
N ARG A 73 6.13 8.07 17.30
CA ARG A 73 5.48 8.44 16.04
C ARG A 73 6.20 9.62 15.43
N ARG A 74 6.50 9.52 14.14
CA ARG A 74 7.14 10.56 13.33
C ARG A 74 6.11 11.42 12.64
N THR A 75 6.58 12.55 12.13
CA THR A 75 5.77 13.52 11.39
C THR A 75 6.31 13.75 9.98
N GLU A 76 7.32 12.99 9.54
CA GLU A 76 8.08 13.33 8.35
C GLU A 76 7.78 12.46 7.13
N LEU A 77 7.90 13.05 5.94
CA LEU A 77 8.03 12.36 4.66
C LEU A 77 9.41 12.61 4.08
N ALA A 78 10.02 11.60 3.47
CA ALA A 78 11.19 11.79 2.61
C ALA A 78 10.75 12.00 1.16
N VAL A 79 11.29 13.02 0.51
CA VAL A 79 11.15 13.26 -0.93
C VAL A 79 12.45 12.85 -1.59
N ILE A 80 12.39 11.89 -2.50
CA ILE A 80 13.56 11.25 -3.11
C ILE A 80 13.54 11.50 -4.62
N ASP A 81 14.68 11.89 -5.17
CA ASP A 81 14.92 11.86 -6.62
C ASP A 81 15.34 10.43 -6.99
N PRO A 82 14.52 9.68 -7.75
CA PRO A 82 14.80 8.29 -8.08
C PRO A 82 15.90 8.14 -9.14
N ASP A 83 16.17 9.16 -9.96
CA ASP A 83 17.17 9.10 -11.02
C ASP A 83 18.58 9.32 -10.45
N THR A 84 18.73 10.28 -9.54
CA THR A 84 20.00 10.54 -8.85
C THR A 84 20.19 9.72 -7.58
N ARG A 85 19.12 9.06 -7.10
CA ARG A 85 19.08 8.26 -5.86
C ARG A 85 19.57 9.10 -4.68
N ARG A 86 18.85 10.20 -4.43
CA ARG A 86 19.15 11.11 -3.31
C ARG A 86 17.88 11.62 -2.67
N VAL A 87 17.92 11.80 -1.35
CA VAL A 87 16.89 12.59 -0.65
C VAL A 87 17.03 14.05 -1.09
N VAL A 88 15.93 14.62 -1.56
CA VAL A 88 15.80 16.01 -1.98
C VAL A 88 15.42 16.87 -0.78
N GLU A 89 14.44 16.43 0.02
CA GLU A 89 13.86 17.20 1.11
C GLU A 89 13.16 16.24 2.10
N PHE A 90 13.02 16.70 3.35
CA PHE A 90 12.08 16.11 4.30
C PHE A 90 10.92 17.07 4.53
N VAL A 91 9.69 16.60 4.36
CA VAL A 91 8.48 17.39 4.59
C VAL A 91 7.91 17.04 5.95
N ASP A 92 7.74 18.03 6.81
CA ASP A 92 7.16 17.88 8.14
C ASP A 92 5.63 18.07 8.09
N LEU A 93 4.90 17.13 8.70
CA LEU A 93 3.45 17.07 8.80
C LEU A 93 2.94 17.52 10.18
N ALA A 94 3.83 17.92 11.09
CA ALA A 94 3.45 18.31 12.44
C ALA A 94 2.28 19.33 12.44
N PRO A 95 1.31 19.17 13.35
CA PRO A 95 1.31 18.25 14.50
C PRO A 95 0.83 16.83 14.18
N GLU A 96 0.51 16.52 12.92
CA GLU A 96 0.06 15.17 12.53
C GLU A 96 1.23 14.19 12.53
N HIS A 97 0.95 12.95 12.94
CA HIS A 97 1.98 11.93 13.13
C HIS A 97 1.53 10.55 12.61
N GLY A 98 2.50 9.66 12.44
CA GLY A 98 2.28 8.30 11.93
C GLY A 98 1.72 8.32 10.50
N PRO A 99 2.42 8.94 9.53
CA PRO A 99 1.99 8.89 8.13
C PRO A 99 2.08 7.46 7.56
N HIS A 100 1.07 7.03 6.80
CA HIS A 100 1.00 5.69 6.21
C HIS A 100 0.75 5.73 4.69
N GLY A 101 -0.49 5.52 4.26
CA GLY A 101 -0.87 5.45 2.86
C GLY A 101 -0.77 6.80 2.13
N LEU A 102 -0.40 6.73 0.86
CA LEU A 102 -0.20 7.87 -0.03
C LEU A 102 -1.08 7.72 -1.27
N ALA A 103 -1.86 8.75 -1.62
CA ALA A 103 -2.61 8.80 -2.87
C ALA A 103 -2.33 10.11 -3.62
N LEU A 104 -2.00 10.02 -4.90
CA LEU A 104 -1.64 11.16 -5.74
C LEU A 104 -2.78 11.54 -6.69
N ASP A 105 -3.24 12.79 -6.60
CA ASP A 105 -4.00 13.45 -7.66
C ASP A 105 -3.02 14.28 -8.50
N ALA A 106 -2.45 13.65 -9.53
CA ALA A 106 -1.48 14.28 -10.42
C ALA A 106 -2.09 15.44 -11.23
N LEU A 107 -3.38 15.38 -11.55
CA LEU A 107 -4.07 16.42 -12.32
C LEU A 107 -4.19 17.72 -11.53
N ARG A 108 -4.41 17.63 -10.22
CA ARG A 108 -4.52 18.79 -9.33
C ARG A 108 -3.24 19.11 -8.55
N GLY A 109 -2.18 18.31 -8.71
CA GLY A 109 -0.92 18.48 -7.99
C GLY A 109 -1.06 18.29 -6.49
N ARG A 110 -1.84 17.30 -6.05
CA ARG A 110 -2.12 17.03 -4.63
C ARG A 110 -1.70 15.62 -4.22
N LEU A 111 -0.98 15.52 -3.12
CA LEU A 111 -0.69 14.25 -2.44
C LEU A 111 -1.51 14.18 -1.15
N TYR A 112 -2.26 13.11 -1.00
CA TYR A 112 -3.05 12.81 0.19
C TYR A 112 -2.30 11.78 1.03
N VAL A 113 -2.12 12.05 2.32
CA VAL A 113 -1.33 11.23 3.23
C VAL A 113 -2.17 10.90 4.45
N SER A 114 -2.51 9.63 4.65
CA SER A 114 -3.19 9.23 5.88
C SER A 114 -2.23 9.34 7.08
N VAL A 115 -2.76 9.76 8.22
CA VAL A 115 -2.01 9.96 9.46
C VAL A 115 -2.78 9.37 10.63
N GLU A 116 -2.08 8.71 11.55
CA GLU A 116 -2.71 8.10 12.75
C GLU A 116 -3.39 9.12 13.66
N GLY A 117 -3.01 10.39 13.57
CA GLY A 117 -3.66 11.52 14.23
C GLY A 117 -2.68 12.57 14.72
N ALA A 118 -3.08 13.29 15.77
CA ALA A 118 -2.24 14.22 16.51
C ALA A 118 -2.48 14.05 18.02
N ALA A 119 -1.82 14.87 18.84
CA ALA A 119 -1.97 14.80 20.31
C ALA A 119 -3.41 15.07 20.79
N ASP A 120 -4.18 15.86 20.05
CA ASP A 120 -5.50 16.37 20.44
C ASP A 120 -6.65 15.88 19.55
N ARG A 121 -6.39 15.10 18.49
CA ARG A 121 -7.39 14.62 17.54
C ARG A 121 -7.05 13.24 16.95
N PRO A 122 -8.08 12.46 16.55
CA PRO A 122 -7.88 11.13 15.95
C PRO A 122 -7.29 11.24 14.53
N GLY A 123 -7.28 10.13 13.80
CA GLY A 123 -6.68 10.02 12.48
C GLY A 123 -7.28 10.93 11.41
N GLY A 124 -6.58 11.03 10.29
CA GLY A 124 -6.96 11.91 9.20
C GLY A 124 -6.15 11.73 7.95
N VAL A 125 -6.31 12.70 7.05
CA VAL A 125 -5.56 12.78 5.80
C VAL A 125 -5.01 14.19 5.63
N VAL A 126 -3.69 14.32 5.58
CA VAL A 126 -3.02 15.59 5.24
C VAL A 126 -2.98 15.72 3.73
N VAL A 127 -3.33 16.91 3.23
CA VAL A 127 -3.25 17.24 1.80
C VAL A 127 -2.00 18.08 1.58
N ILE A 128 -1.15 17.70 0.64
CA ILE A 128 0.11 18.36 0.32
C ILE A 128 0.07 18.83 -1.12
N ASP A 129 0.48 20.07 -1.36
CA ASP A 129 0.74 20.58 -2.71
C ASP A 129 2.07 20.01 -3.22
N THR A 130 2.07 19.28 -4.34
CA THR A 130 3.25 18.54 -4.78
C THR A 130 4.34 19.44 -5.38
N ALA A 131 3.98 20.62 -5.88
CA ALA A 131 4.93 21.57 -6.48
C ALA A 131 5.72 22.32 -5.40
N THR A 132 5.04 22.79 -4.36
CA THR A 132 5.63 23.54 -3.24
C THR A 132 6.07 22.63 -2.09
N ARG A 133 5.54 21.40 -2.03
CA ARG A 133 5.80 20.39 -0.99
C ARG A 133 5.42 20.93 0.39
N ARG A 134 4.25 21.54 0.47
CA ARG A 134 3.71 22.13 1.71
C ARG A 134 2.32 21.58 1.99
N PRO A 135 2.00 21.28 3.27
CA PRO A 135 0.64 20.96 3.67
C PRO A 135 -0.32 22.10 3.32
N LEU A 136 -1.41 21.76 2.64
CA LEU A 136 -2.53 22.65 2.31
C LEU A 136 -3.63 22.62 3.37
N GLY A 137 -3.74 21.50 4.08
CA GLY A 137 -4.80 21.29 5.06
C GLY A 137 -4.94 19.82 5.40
N ARG A 138 -6.06 19.50 6.06
CA ARG A 138 -6.34 18.20 6.63
C ARG A 138 -7.81 17.86 6.48
N ILE A 139 -8.11 16.58 6.28
CA ILE A 139 -9.46 16.02 6.24
C ILE A 139 -9.61 14.99 7.37
N ASP A 140 -10.63 15.17 8.22
CA ASP A 140 -10.92 14.26 9.32
C ASP A 140 -11.54 12.94 8.81
N THR A 141 -11.03 11.80 9.29
CA THR A 141 -11.59 10.47 9.01
C THR A 141 -12.51 9.97 10.13
N ASP A 142 -12.53 10.66 11.28
CA ASP A 142 -13.22 10.29 12.52
C ASP A 142 -12.95 8.84 12.97
N ALA A 143 -11.72 8.37 12.78
CA ALA A 143 -11.31 7.01 13.12
C ALA A 143 -9.91 7.00 13.76
N PRO A 144 -9.66 6.11 14.74
CA PRO A 144 -8.30 5.75 15.11
C PRO A 144 -7.67 4.89 14.02
N GLY A 145 -6.35 4.96 13.89
CA GLY A 145 -5.57 4.05 13.04
C GLY A 145 -5.96 4.01 11.56
N PRO A 146 -6.25 5.15 10.88
CA PRO A 146 -6.34 5.13 9.43
C PRO A 146 -5.01 4.64 8.85
N HIS A 147 -5.10 3.74 7.87
CA HIS A 147 -3.94 3.09 7.27
C HIS A 147 -3.82 3.47 5.82
N TRP A 148 -4.48 2.80 4.87
CA TRP A 148 -4.43 3.20 3.47
C TRP A 148 -5.42 4.30 3.15
N PHE A 149 -5.06 5.06 2.13
CA PHE A 149 -5.91 6.04 1.50
C PHE A 149 -5.87 5.83 0.00
N ALA A 150 -7.02 5.84 -0.66
CA ALA A 150 -7.09 5.94 -2.12
C ALA A 150 -8.16 6.95 -2.52
N ILE A 151 -7.99 7.50 -3.72
CA ILE A 151 -8.90 8.47 -4.31
C ILE A 151 -9.56 7.86 -5.54
N ASP A 152 -10.77 8.32 -5.85
CA ASP A 152 -11.41 7.99 -7.11
C ASP A 152 -10.66 8.63 -8.30
N PRO A 153 -10.80 8.09 -9.52
CA PRO A 153 -10.12 8.62 -10.71
C PRO A 153 -10.45 10.09 -11.02
N ALA A 154 -11.61 10.60 -10.59
CA ALA A 154 -11.97 12.00 -10.78
C ALA A 154 -11.35 12.93 -9.73
N GLY A 155 -10.74 12.39 -8.66
CA GLY A 155 -10.16 13.14 -7.54
C GLY A 155 -11.19 13.95 -6.76
N ARG A 156 -12.40 13.40 -6.59
CA ARG A 156 -13.53 13.99 -5.87
C ARG A 156 -13.83 13.29 -4.55
N THR A 157 -13.63 11.98 -4.50
CA THR A 157 -13.95 11.12 -3.35
C THR A 157 -12.70 10.39 -2.90
N GLY A 158 -12.44 10.40 -1.59
CA GLY A 158 -11.38 9.62 -0.96
C GLY A 158 -11.95 8.53 -0.04
N TYR A 159 -11.20 7.45 0.11
CA TYR A 159 -11.52 6.33 0.98
C TYR A 159 -10.34 6.05 1.91
N ALA A 160 -10.57 6.08 3.22
CA ALA A 160 -9.59 5.72 4.23
C ALA A 160 -10.00 4.42 4.92
N THR A 161 -9.14 3.39 4.85
CA THR A 161 -9.29 2.19 5.68
C THR A 161 -8.80 2.47 7.07
N ASN A 162 -9.44 1.83 8.05
CA ASN A 162 -9.15 1.98 9.45
C ASN A 162 -8.96 0.59 10.04
N LYS A 163 -7.80 0.34 10.68
CA LYS A 163 -7.45 -1.00 11.17
C LYS A 163 -8.42 -1.48 12.24
N GLU A 164 -8.60 -0.68 13.28
CA GLU A 164 -9.39 -1.08 14.45
C GLU A 164 -10.84 -0.58 14.41
N ALA A 165 -11.15 0.37 13.51
CA ALA A 165 -12.50 0.91 13.42
C ALA A 165 -13.41 0.02 12.56
N PRO A 166 -14.69 -0.16 12.93
CA PRO A 166 -15.62 -1.03 12.21
C PRO A 166 -16.19 -0.37 10.94
N PHE A 167 -15.42 0.51 10.29
CA PHE A 167 -15.84 1.20 9.07
C PHE A 167 -14.67 1.72 8.23
N VAL A 168 -14.95 1.94 6.95
CA VAL A 168 -14.16 2.75 6.01
C VAL A 168 -14.70 4.17 6.01
N SER A 169 -13.82 5.17 6.08
CA SER A 169 -14.19 6.58 6.01
C SER A 169 -14.25 7.03 4.55
N VAL A 170 -15.35 7.64 4.14
CA VAL A 170 -15.51 8.25 2.80
C VAL A 170 -15.48 9.76 2.95
N VAL A 171 -14.63 10.44 2.19
CA VAL A 171 -14.41 11.88 2.27
C VAL A 171 -14.63 12.57 0.92
N ASP A 172 -15.14 13.79 0.95
CA ASP A 172 -15.18 14.70 -0.19
C ASP A 172 -13.86 15.49 -0.24
N LEU A 173 -13.10 15.32 -1.31
CA LEU A 173 -11.77 15.91 -1.50
C LEU A 173 -11.81 17.39 -1.89
N GLU A 174 -12.94 17.86 -2.41
CA GLU A 174 -13.13 19.26 -2.77
C GLU A 174 -13.56 20.08 -1.54
N ARG A 175 -14.53 19.56 -0.79
CA ARG A 175 -15.04 20.19 0.44
C ARG A 175 -14.14 19.94 1.65
N GLY A 176 -13.31 18.90 1.61
CA GLY A 176 -12.39 18.54 2.67
C GLY A 176 -13.08 18.02 3.92
N ASN A 177 -14.13 17.21 3.78
CA ASN A 177 -14.87 16.67 4.93
C ASN A 177 -15.31 15.22 4.74
N LEU A 178 -15.58 14.55 5.87
CA LEU A 178 -16.18 13.22 5.92
C LEU A 178 -17.63 13.28 5.43
N THR A 179 -18.00 12.37 4.52
CA THR A 179 -19.35 12.27 3.95
C THR A 179 -20.07 10.99 4.34
N ALA A 180 -19.35 9.89 4.57
CA ALA A 180 -19.94 8.64 5.00
C ALA A 180 -18.97 7.76 5.80
N LYS A 181 -19.54 6.81 6.55
CA LYS A 181 -18.84 5.69 7.18
C LYS A 181 -19.49 4.40 6.70
N VAL A 182 -18.75 3.57 5.97
CA VAL A 182 -19.25 2.30 5.42
C VAL A 182 -18.83 1.16 6.32
N GLU A 183 -19.78 0.40 6.85
CA GLU A 183 -19.50 -0.69 7.79
C GLU A 183 -18.62 -1.79 7.16
N VAL A 184 -17.44 -2.00 7.75
CA VAL A 184 -16.43 -2.98 7.35
C VAL A 184 -15.70 -3.42 8.62
N PRO A 185 -15.50 -4.72 8.89
CA PRO A 185 -14.97 -5.20 10.18
C PRO A 185 -13.45 -5.00 10.33
N GLY A 186 -12.98 -3.76 10.33
CA GLY A 186 -11.56 -3.40 10.30
C GLY A 186 -10.94 -3.67 8.93
N SER A 187 -9.96 -2.86 8.53
CA SER A 187 -9.40 -2.91 7.17
C SER A 187 -8.01 -2.32 7.06
N GLU A 188 -7.23 -2.80 6.09
CA GLU A 188 -5.93 -2.24 5.72
C GLU A 188 -5.86 -1.87 4.24
N GLY A 189 -5.69 -2.81 3.32
CA GLY A 189 -5.59 -2.50 1.90
C GLY A 189 -6.90 -2.08 1.27
N LEU A 190 -6.83 -1.15 0.32
CA LEU A 190 -7.96 -0.73 -0.49
C LEU A 190 -7.54 -0.34 -1.91
N ALA A 191 -8.46 -0.47 -2.86
CA ALA A 191 -8.30 0.05 -4.22
C ALA A 191 -9.65 0.56 -4.75
N VAL A 192 -9.63 1.52 -5.67
CA VAL A 192 -10.83 2.07 -6.32
C VAL A 192 -10.86 1.66 -7.79
N SER A 193 -12.03 1.29 -8.30
CA SER A 193 -12.22 0.90 -9.71
C SER A 193 -11.89 2.06 -10.65
N ALA A 194 -11.44 1.73 -11.88
CA ALA A 194 -11.02 2.71 -12.88
C ALA A 194 -12.15 3.65 -13.35
N ASP A 195 -13.41 3.26 -13.15
CA ASP A 195 -14.60 4.09 -13.39
C ASP A 195 -15.09 4.84 -12.14
N GLY A 196 -14.45 4.62 -10.98
CA GLY A 196 -14.84 5.20 -9.69
C GLY A 196 -16.14 4.64 -9.09
N ALA A 197 -16.75 3.62 -9.71
CA ALA A 197 -18.03 3.07 -9.26
C ALA A 197 -17.92 2.22 -7.98
N HIS A 198 -16.75 1.61 -7.72
CA HIS A 198 -16.56 0.71 -6.60
C HIS A 198 -15.23 0.93 -5.88
N ALA A 199 -15.24 0.75 -4.56
CA ALA A 199 -14.03 0.53 -3.78
C ALA A 199 -13.96 -0.92 -3.30
N PHE A 200 -12.78 -1.51 -3.38
CA PHE A 200 -12.48 -2.87 -2.92
C PHE A 200 -11.63 -2.78 -1.66
N VAL A 201 -12.11 -3.35 -0.55
CA VAL A 201 -11.51 -3.16 0.77
C VAL A 201 -11.21 -4.51 1.40
N ALA A 202 -9.97 -4.72 1.81
CA ALA A 202 -9.57 -5.89 2.57
C ALA A 202 -10.25 -5.90 3.95
N ALA A 203 -10.88 -7.02 4.30
CA ALA A 203 -11.50 -7.20 5.60
C ALA A 203 -11.61 -8.70 5.99
N PRO A 204 -11.60 -9.03 7.29
CA PRO A 204 -11.43 -8.13 8.42
C PRO A 204 -9.96 -7.72 8.62
N TYR A 205 -9.73 -6.80 9.55
CA TYR A 205 -8.39 -6.50 10.03
C TYR A 205 -7.71 -7.75 10.63
N GLY A 206 -6.43 -7.95 10.31
CA GLY A 206 -5.67 -9.11 10.74
C GLY A 206 -5.31 -9.06 12.22
N ASN A 207 -5.79 -10.03 13.00
CA ASN A 207 -5.38 -10.21 14.40
C ASN A 207 -4.40 -11.39 14.53
N PHE A 208 -3.17 -11.09 14.94
CA PHE A 208 -2.06 -12.03 15.15
C PHE A 208 -2.18 -12.83 16.45
N SER A 209 -3.06 -12.41 17.36
CA SER A 209 -3.38 -13.14 18.59
C SER A 209 -4.34 -14.30 18.34
N ALA A 210 -4.22 -15.34 19.17
CA ALA A 210 -5.19 -16.43 19.21
C ALA A 210 -6.56 -15.88 19.63
N SER A 211 -7.53 -15.90 18.72
CA SER A 211 -8.92 -15.53 19.03
C SER A 211 -9.77 -16.77 19.24
N THR A 212 -10.53 -16.80 20.33
CA THR A 212 -11.44 -17.91 20.67
C THR A 212 -12.88 -17.70 20.17
N GLY A 213 -13.13 -16.65 19.38
CA GLY A 213 -14.46 -16.29 18.86
C GLY A 213 -14.60 -16.54 17.35
N GLU A 214 -15.85 -16.47 16.87
CA GLU A 214 -16.17 -16.53 15.45
C GLU A 214 -15.55 -15.33 14.72
N ARG A 215 -14.74 -15.59 13.69
CA ARG A 215 -14.11 -14.55 12.89
C ARG A 215 -15.00 -14.19 11.70
N PRO A 216 -15.15 -12.90 11.34
CA PRO A 216 -15.78 -12.52 10.08
C PRO A 216 -15.10 -13.21 8.90
N ALA A 217 -15.88 -13.57 7.88
CA ALA A 217 -15.32 -14.14 6.65
C ALA A 217 -14.28 -13.18 6.03
N THR A 218 -13.12 -13.74 5.69
CA THR A 218 -12.05 -12.99 5.03
C THR A 218 -12.36 -12.76 3.55
N GLY A 219 -11.88 -11.65 3.01
CA GLY A 219 -12.00 -11.32 1.60
C GLY A 219 -12.05 -9.82 1.33
N LEU A 220 -12.44 -9.47 0.11
CA LEU A 220 -12.61 -8.08 -0.31
C LEU A 220 -14.07 -7.67 -0.21
N ARG A 221 -14.38 -6.66 0.60
CA ARG A 221 -15.68 -5.99 0.56
C ARG A 221 -15.73 -5.08 -0.66
N VAL A 222 -16.80 -5.20 -1.45
CA VAL A 222 -17.06 -4.32 -2.59
C VAL A 222 -18.04 -3.25 -2.14
N ILE A 223 -17.59 -2.01 -2.07
CA ILE A 223 -18.39 -0.84 -1.71
C ILE A 223 -18.87 -0.18 -2.99
N ASP A 224 -20.18 0.04 -3.12
CA ASP A 224 -20.73 0.90 -4.17
C ASP A 224 -20.54 2.38 -3.80
N ALA A 225 -19.90 3.13 -4.68
CA ALA A 225 -19.54 4.52 -4.43
C ALA A 225 -20.75 5.47 -4.38
N SER A 226 -21.84 5.13 -5.07
CA SER A 226 -23.03 5.97 -5.15
C SER A 226 -23.92 5.86 -3.92
N THR A 227 -23.97 4.67 -3.31
CA THR A 227 -24.79 4.40 -2.13
C THR A 227 -23.99 4.36 -0.82
N ALA A 228 -22.65 4.35 -0.89
CA ALA A 228 -21.76 4.20 0.25
C ALA A 228 -22.12 2.96 1.10
N SER A 229 -22.29 1.81 0.44
CA SER A 229 -22.66 0.55 1.09
C SER A 229 -21.91 -0.63 0.50
N VAL A 230 -21.62 -1.63 1.33
CA VAL A 230 -21.10 -2.91 0.84
C VAL A 230 -22.19 -3.62 0.03
N VAL A 231 -21.90 -3.94 -1.22
CA VAL A 231 -22.82 -4.62 -2.16
C VAL A 231 -22.40 -6.05 -2.49
N ASP A 232 -21.17 -6.45 -2.13
CA ASP A 232 -20.64 -7.77 -2.42
C ASP A 232 -19.44 -8.12 -1.52
N THR A 233 -19.05 -9.38 -1.50
CA THR A 233 -17.81 -9.85 -0.87
C THR A 233 -17.12 -10.87 -1.77
N LEU A 234 -15.89 -10.57 -2.17
CA LEU A 234 -15.05 -11.49 -2.92
C LEU A 234 -14.31 -12.38 -1.90
N PRO A 235 -14.65 -13.68 -1.80
CA PRO A 235 -14.09 -14.53 -0.77
C PRO A 235 -12.60 -14.80 -1.05
N THR A 236 -11.83 -14.90 0.03
CA THR A 236 -10.45 -15.40 0.02
C THR A 236 -10.30 -16.52 1.06
N GLU A 237 -9.19 -17.25 1.04
CA GLU A 237 -8.95 -18.33 2.01
C GLU A 237 -8.39 -17.77 3.32
N ASP A 238 -7.49 -16.79 3.23
CA ASP A 238 -6.80 -16.18 4.36
C ASP A 238 -7.01 -14.66 4.42
N ILE A 239 -6.48 -14.03 5.49
CA ILE A 239 -6.60 -12.59 5.74
C ILE A 239 -5.97 -11.82 4.59
N VAL A 240 -6.73 -10.90 3.99
CA VAL A 240 -6.17 -10.00 2.98
C VAL A 240 -5.54 -8.78 3.66
N LEU A 241 -4.35 -8.41 3.25
CA LEU A 241 -3.71 -7.16 3.68
C LEU A 241 -3.60 -6.17 2.51
N PRO A 242 -2.68 -6.28 1.54
CA PRO A 242 -2.66 -5.36 0.41
C PRO A 242 -3.76 -5.67 -0.60
N VAL A 243 -4.28 -4.59 -1.18
CA VAL A 243 -5.17 -4.61 -2.34
C VAL A 243 -4.62 -3.63 -3.37
N HIS A 244 -4.50 -4.06 -4.63
CA HIS A 244 -4.03 -3.22 -5.73
C HIS A 244 -4.85 -3.46 -6.99
N LEU A 245 -5.26 -2.39 -7.68
CA LEU A 245 -5.91 -2.49 -8.98
C LEU A 245 -4.92 -2.12 -10.08
N THR A 246 -4.71 -3.02 -11.05
CA THR A 246 -3.86 -2.73 -12.20
C THR A 246 -4.59 -1.89 -13.25
N SER A 247 -3.83 -1.26 -14.14
CA SER A 247 -4.36 -0.51 -15.30
C SER A 247 -5.21 -1.35 -16.26
N THR A 248 -5.12 -2.68 -16.17
CA THR A 248 -5.91 -3.63 -16.98
C THR A 248 -7.16 -4.14 -16.28
N GLY A 249 -7.49 -3.62 -15.08
CA GLY A 249 -8.67 -4.03 -14.31
C GLY A 249 -8.51 -5.35 -13.55
N LYS A 250 -7.28 -5.83 -13.35
CA LYS A 250 -7.01 -6.95 -12.42
C LYS A 250 -6.91 -6.42 -11.01
N LEU A 251 -7.72 -6.96 -10.12
CA LEU A 251 -7.72 -6.68 -8.70
C LEU A 251 -6.88 -7.73 -7.99
N LEU A 252 -5.80 -7.30 -7.35
CA LEU A 252 -4.81 -8.15 -6.69
C LEU A 252 -5.04 -8.09 -5.19
N ALA A 253 -5.16 -9.25 -4.55
CA ALA A 253 -5.30 -9.40 -3.09
C ALA A 253 -4.11 -10.21 -2.56
N GLY A 254 -3.34 -9.64 -1.63
CA GLY A 254 -2.30 -10.38 -0.92
C GLY A 254 -2.84 -10.99 0.36
N GLU A 255 -2.79 -12.31 0.45
CA GLU A 255 -3.31 -13.10 1.56
C GLU A 255 -2.18 -13.54 2.50
N LEU A 256 -2.35 -13.19 3.78
CA LEU A 256 -1.48 -13.55 4.89
C LEU A 256 -1.86 -14.93 5.44
N ARG A 257 -0.96 -15.89 5.23
CA ARG A 257 -1.06 -17.25 5.79
C ARG A 257 -0.27 -17.36 7.09
N MET A 258 -0.99 -17.31 8.22
CA MET A 258 -0.37 -17.30 9.55
C MET A 258 -1.15 -18.14 10.57
N ALA A 259 -0.43 -18.67 11.56
CA ALA A 259 -1.00 -19.29 12.76
C ALA A 259 -0.48 -18.56 14.00
N ALA A 260 -1.36 -18.30 14.98
CA ALA A 260 -0.97 -17.63 16.20
C ALA A 260 0.11 -18.45 16.93
N ASP A 261 1.17 -17.78 17.40
CA ASP A 261 2.27 -18.41 18.12
C ASP A 261 2.61 -17.51 19.32
N PRO A 262 2.40 -17.95 20.57
CA PRO A 262 2.69 -17.13 21.75
C PRO A 262 4.15 -16.67 21.86
N GLY A 263 5.08 -17.34 21.17
CA GLY A 263 6.50 -16.96 21.13
C GLY A 263 6.85 -15.96 20.02
N SER A 264 5.91 -15.58 19.17
CA SER A 264 6.12 -14.67 18.03
C SER A 264 5.04 -13.59 17.98
N GLN A 265 5.43 -12.32 18.00
CA GLN A 265 4.49 -11.19 17.91
C GLN A 265 3.68 -11.20 16.61
N LEU A 266 4.25 -11.72 15.53
CA LEU A 266 3.59 -11.82 14.23
C LEU A 266 3.05 -13.25 13.98
N GLY A 267 3.16 -14.15 14.96
CA GLY A 267 2.81 -15.55 14.76
C GLY A 267 3.77 -16.31 13.84
N ARG A 268 3.36 -17.52 13.45
CA ARG A 268 4.09 -18.41 12.56
C ARG A 268 3.55 -18.29 11.14
N HIS A 269 4.42 -17.96 10.20
CA HIS A 269 4.05 -17.71 8.81
C HIS A 269 4.26 -18.94 7.93
N ALA A 270 3.37 -19.11 6.97
CA ALA A 270 3.57 -19.92 5.78
C ALA A 270 3.69 -18.99 4.55
N PRO A 271 4.16 -19.48 3.39
CA PRO A 271 4.10 -18.74 2.14
C PRO A 271 2.70 -18.15 1.93
N GLY A 272 2.63 -16.85 1.67
CA GLY A 272 1.38 -16.15 1.41
C GLY A 272 0.82 -16.49 0.03
N ARG A 273 -0.28 -15.84 -0.33
CA ARG A 273 -0.93 -16.05 -1.62
C ARG A 273 -1.27 -14.71 -2.27
N LEU A 274 -1.03 -14.57 -3.56
CA LEU A 274 -1.57 -13.49 -4.38
C LEU A 274 -2.79 -14.04 -5.12
N THR A 275 -3.98 -13.58 -4.78
CA THR A 275 -5.22 -13.93 -5.49
C THR A 275 -5.62 -12.80 -6.44
N VAL A 276 -5.97 -13.18 -7.66
CA VAL A 276 -6.26 -12.25 -8.74
C VAL A 276 -7.73 -12.36 -9.12
N PHE A 277 -8.44 -11.24 -9.10
CA PHE A 277 -9.81 -11.11 -9.56
C PHE A 277 -9.89 -10.19 -10.79
N ALA A 278 -10.87 -10.40 -11.65
CA ALA A 278 -11.31 -9.39 -12.61
C ALA A 278 -12.24 -8.41 -11.88
N ALA A 279 -11.90 -7.12 -11.84
CA ALA A 279 -12.63 -6.13 -11.04
C ALA A 279 -14.06 -5.88 -11.55
N ASP A 280 -14.27 -6.00 -12.86
CA ASP A 280 -15.55 -5.74 -13.53
C ASP A 280 -16.58 -6.87 -13.32
N THR A 281 -16.13 -8.11 -13.45
CA THR A 281 -16.96 -9.31 -13.34
C THR A 281 -16.90 -9.94 -11.96
N ARG A 282 -15.97 -9.48 -11.10
CA ARG A 282 -15.73 -9.96 -9.74
C ARG A 282 -15.32 -11.43 -9.66
N LYS A 283 -14.91 -12.02 -10.79
CA LYS A 283 -14.49 -13.42 -10.88
C LYS A 283 -13.03 -13.57 -10.50
N GLN A 284 -12.73 -14.59 -9.71
CA GLN A 284 -11.35 -15.02 -9.49
C GLN A 284 -10.77 -15.58 -10.79
N LEU A 285 -9.61 -15.06 -11.18
CA LEU A 285 -8.84 -15.47 -12.35
C LEU A 285 -7.80 -16.52 -12.01
N GLY A 286 -7.33 -16.53 -10.77
CA GLY A 286 -6.42 -17.54 -10.23
C GLY A 286 -5.63 -17.01 -9.05
N GLU A 287 -4.59 -17.75 -8.67
CA GLU A 287 -3.78 -17.48 -7.48
C GLU A 287 -2.34 -17.93 -7.68
N VAL A 288 -1.41 -17.31 -6.94
CA VAL A 288 0.02 -17.62 -6.97
C VAL A 288 0.58 -17.62 -5.56
N GLU A 289 1.41 -18.61 -5.19
CA GLU A 289 2.12 -18.58 -3.91
C GLU A 289 3.23 -17.52 -3.93
N VAL A 290 3.27 -16.69 -2.88
CA VAL A 290 4.27 -15.63 -2.68
C VAL A 290 5.05 -15.84 -1.37
N GLY A 291 5.99 -14.93 -1.07
CA GLY A 291 6.77 -14.92 0.16
C GLY A 291 5.95 -14.82 1.44
N LEU A 292 6.64 -14.75 2.57
CA LEU A 292 6.00 -14.73 3.89
C LEU A 292 5.48 -13.31 4.17
N PHE A 293 4.20 -13.21 4.52
CA PHE A 293 3.55 -11.96 4.91
C PHE A 293 3.54 -10.91 3.79
N PRO A 294 2.72 -11.08 2.74
CA PRO A 294 2.54 -10.04 1.72
C PRO A 294 1.91 -8.79 2.33
N LEU A 295 2.52 -7.62 2.14
CA LEU A 295 2.08 -6.38 2.78
C LEU A 295 1.77 -5.24 1.80
N THR A 296 2.54 -5.08 0.73
CA THR A 296 2.29 -4.06 -0.30
C THR A 296 2.35 -4.69 -1.68
N ILE A 297 1.51 -4.20 -2.60
CA ILE A 297 1.50 -4.63 -4.00
C ILE A 297 1.56 -3.39 -4.89
N THR A 298 2.35 -3.46 -5.95
CA THR A 298 2.25 -2.54 -7.09
C THR A 298 2.31 -3.33 -8.40
N SER A 299 2.06 -2.67 -9.54
CA SER A 299 2.13 -3.29 -10.86
C SER A 299 2.90 -2.45 -11.85
N SER A 300 3.43 -3.08 -12.91
CA SER A 300 3.93 -2.33 -14.06
C SER A 300 2.82 -1.49 -14.72
N PRO A 301 3.15 -0.40 -15.44
CA PRO A 301 2.16 0.50 -16.03
C PRO A 301 1.21 -0.16 -17.04
N ASP A 302 1.69 -1.18 -17.75
CA ASP A 302 0.91 -2.02 -18.67
C ASP A 302 0.05 -3.07 -17.95
N GLY A 303 0.11 -3.16 -16.62
CA GLY A 303 -0.63 -4.11 -15.79
C GLY A 303 -0.22 -5.57 -15.98
N ARG A 304 0.95 -5.83 -16.59
CA ARG A 304 1.43 -7.18 -16.90
C ARG A 304 2.16 -7.86 -15.73
N LEU A 305 2.96 -7.11 -14.97
CA LEU A 305 3.71 -7.63 -13.83
C LEU A 305 3.13 -7.10 -12.53
N ALA A 306 3.02 -7.98 -11.53
CA ALA A 306 2.82 -7.59 -10.14
C ALA A 306 4.15 -7.70 -9.38
N TYR A 307 4.34 -6.78 -8.44
CA TYR A 307 5.43 -6.78 -7.48
C TYR A 307 4.80 -6.86 -6.09
N VAL A 308 5.14 -7.90 -5.32
CA VAL A 308 4.53 -8.17 -4.02
C VAL A 308 5.62 -8.17 -2.96
N SER A 309 5.62 -7.18 -2.07
CA SER A 309 6.54 -7.13 -0.94
C SER A 309 6.05 -8.09 0.14
N CYS A 310 6.97 -8.91 0.65
CA CYS A 310 6.72 -9.92 1.65
C CYS A 310 7.61 -9.62 2.85
N VAL A 311 7.02 -9.04 3.89
CA VAL A 311 7.73 -8.41 5.00
C VAL A 311 8.60 -9.43 5.72
N VAL A 312 8.02 -10.55 6.16
CA VAL A 312 8.69 -11.54 7.01
C VAL A 312 9.80 -12.26 6.27
N SER A 313 9.61 -12.59 4.99
CA SER A 313 10.72 -13.12 4.18
C SER A 313 11.74 -12.03 3.81
N SER A 314 11.34 -10.75 3.88
CA SER A 314 12.10 -9.58 3.41
C SER A 314 12.45 -9.70 1.92
N THR A 315 11.44 -10.00 1.12
CA THR A 315 11.58 -10.26 -0.30
C THR A 315 10.54 -9.50 -1.11
N VAL A 316 10.79 -9.33 -2.41
CA VAL A 316 9.75 -8.93 -3.38
C VAL A 316 9.58 -10.03 -4.40
N ASP A 317 8.38 -10.57 -4.52
CA ASP A 317 8.03 -11.53 -5.57
C ASP A 317 7.51 -10.81 -6.80
N ILE A 318 8.05 -11.18 -7.97
CA ILE A 318 7.66 -10.63 -9.27
C ILE A 318 6.82 -11.69 -9.98
N VAL A 319 5.56 -11.35 -10.27
CA VAL A 319 4.57 -12.29 -10.81
C VAL A 319 4.10 -11.83 -12.19
N ASP A 320 4.08 -12.75 -13.14
CA ASP A 320 3.41 -12.55 -14.44
C ASP A 320 1.90 -12.70 -14.26
N LEU A 321 1.13 -11.63 -14.49
CA LEU A 321 -0.32 -11.62 -14.31
C LEU A 321 -1.12 -12.22 -15.47
N GLU A 322 -0.49 -12.63 -16.57
CA GLU A 322 -1.17 -13.42 -17.61
C GLU A 322 -1.05 -14.92 -17.34
N THR A 323 0.14 -15.40 -16.98
CA THR A 323 0.36 -16.84 -16.73
C THR A 323 0.13 -17.24 -15.29
N LEU A 324 0.13 -16.27 -14.36
CA LEU A 324 0.07 -16.48 -12.92
C LEU A 324 1.26 -17.30 -12.40
N ASP A 325 2.45 -16.99 -12.92
CA ASP A 325 3.71 -17.59 -12.46
C ASP A 325 4.60 -16.55 -11.76
N ARG A 326 5.28 -16.97 -10.69
CA ARG A 326 6.37 -16.18 -10.11
C ARG A 326 7.59 -16.26 -11.02
N LEU A 327 7.96 -15.12 -11.60
CA LEU A 327 9.12 -14.99 -12.49
C LEU A 327 10.44 -14.92 -11.74
N ALA A 328 10.45 -14.20 -10.63
CA ALA A 328 11.65 -13.93 -9.86
C ALA A 328 11.30 -13.55 -8.41
N ARG A 329 12.34 -13.54 -7.58
CA ARG A 329 12.31 -13.08 -6.19
C ARG A 329 13.53 -12.19 -5.95
N LEU A 330 13.29 -11.00 -5.41
CA LEU A 330 14.34 -10.10 -4.95
C LEU A 330 14.53 -10.26 -3.45
N ASP A 331 15.77 -10.37 -3.00
CA ASP A 331 16.11 -10.28 -1.57
C ASP A 331 16.33 -8.82 -1.21
N ILE A 332 15.65 -8.34 -0.16
CA ILE A 332 15.75 -6.96 0.32
C ILE A 332 16.62 -6.95 1.57
N ALA A 333 17.72 -6.20 1.50
CA ALA A 333 18.65 -6.04 2.61
C ALA A 333 17.93 -5.47 3.85
N LYS A 334 18.31 -5.96 5.03
CA LYS A 334 17.65 -5.64 6.30
C LYS A 334 18.67 -5.60 7.44
N LEU A 335 18.38 -4.85 8.50
CA LEU A 335 19.17 -4.85 9.73
C LEU A 335 18.33 -5.43 10.87
N GLY A 336 18.66 -6.66 11.28
CA GLY A 336 17.89 -7.37 12.29
C GLY A 336 16.60 -7.93 11.71
N GLU A 337 15.48 -7.31 12.07
CA GLU A 337 14.14 -7.80 11.74
C GLU A 337 13.83 -7.71 10.24
N PRO A 338 12.87 -8.49 9.70
CA PRO A 338 12.46 -8.39 8.31
C PRO A 338 11.81 -7.04 7.97
N GLY A 339 11.85 -6.60 6.69
CA GLY A 339 11.42 -5.23 6.39
C GLY A 339 11.07 -4.86 4.94
N ALA A 340 10.91 -5.80 4.01
CA ALA A 340 10.42 -5.42 2.67
C ALA A 340 8.98 -4.88 2.78
N HIS A 341 8.77 -3.59 2.48
CA HIS A 341 7.51 -2.89 2.79
C HIS A 341 6.94 -2.17 1.55
N GLY A 342 6.92 -0.84 1.51
CA GLY A 342 6.41 -0.05 0.40
C GLY A 342 7.12 -0.29 -0.93
N LEU A 343 6.36 -0.15 -2.01
CA LEU A 343 6.80 -0.37 -3.39
C LEU A 343 6.36 0.78 -4.28
N ALA A 344 7.22 1.17 -5.23
CA ALA A 344 6.80 2.05 -6.33
C ALA A 344 7.48 1.65 -7.64
N TYR A 345 6.69 1.60 -8.72
CA TYR A 345 7.22 1.48 -10.07
C TYR A 345 7.54 2.87 -10.62
N VAL A 346 8.76 3.05 -11.11
CA VAL A 346 9.26 4.30 -11.68
C VAL A 346 9.61 4.06 -13.15
N PRO A 347 8.75 4.49 -14.09
CA PRO A 347 9.07 4.43 -15.50
C PRO A 347 10.31 5.28 -15.82
N ARG A 348 11.07 4.84 -16.82
CA ARG A 348 12.18 5.59 -17.40
C ARG A 348 11.73 7.00 -17.80
N PRO A 349 12.65 7.98 -17.83
CA PRO A 349 12.34 9.29 -18.38
C PRO A 349 11.81 9.16 -19.82
N ALA A 350 10.84 10.01 -20.17
CA ALA A 350 10.26 10.06 -21.51
C ALA A 350 11.27 10.50 -22.59
#